data_AF-A0A2X2JX85-F1
#
_entry.id   AF-A0A2X2JX85-F1
#
_cell.length_a   1.000
_cell.length_b   1.000
_cell.length_c   1.000
_cell.angle_alpha   90.00
_cell.angle_beta   90.00
_cell.angle_gamma   90.00
#
_symmetry.space_group_name_H-M   'P 1'
#
loop_
_entity.id
_entity.type
_entity.pdbx_description
1 polymer ?
#
loop_
_entity_poly.entity_id
_entity_poly.type
_entity_poly.pdbx_seq_one_letter_code
_entity_poly.pdbx_strand_id
1 'polypeptide(L)'
;MRGDKNALSKSEVNGFNLFMGKGKCATCHFLPLFNGVTPPKFIQSEVEVLGVPKSMKDSVLDSDLGYYDIIGVDSYKYAFKIPSVRNVKKTAPYMHNGIYRTLDEVMEFYNNGGGAGLGIKLSNQTLSDENLHLSEKEMKDIIAFMESLESQ
;
A
#
# COMPACT_ATOMS: atom_id res chain seq x y z
N MET A 1 6.99 0.76 -20.51
CA MET A 1 6.79 2.14 -20.99
C MET A 1 7.39 2.26 -22.38
N ARG A 2 6.59 2.18 -23.46
CA ARG A 2 7.09 2.24 -24.86
C ARG A 2 6.90 3.62 -25.51
N GLY A 3 6.58 4.65 -24.73
CA GLY A 3 6.31 6.00 -25.22
C GLY A 3 4.95 6.19 -25.90
N ASP A 4 4.06 5.18 -25.84
CA ASP A 4 2.71 5.27 -26.37
C ASP A 4 1.82 6.11 -25.44
N LYS A 5 1.37 7.27 -25.96
CA LYS A 5 0.52 8.22 -25.23
C LYS A 5 -0.92 7.76 -25.08
N ASN A 6 -1.33 6.73 -25.82
CA ASN A 6 -2.67 6.15 -25.79
C ASN A 6 -2.73 4.83 -25.01
N ALA A 7 -1.61 4.41 -24.39
CA ALA A 7 -1.54 3.17 -23.63
C ALA A 7 -2.39 3.17 -22.36
N LEU A 8 -2.74 4.35 -21.85
CA LEU A 8 -3.56 4.53 -20.65
C LEU A 8 -4.81 5.36 -20.97
N SER A 9 -5.93 4.93 -20.42
CA SER A 9 -7.17 5.69 -20.35
C SER A 9 -7.03 6.92 -19.45
N LYS A 10 -8.01 7.83 -19.53
CA LYS A 10 -8.06 9.01 -18.65
C LYS A 10 -8.15 8.63 -17.17
N SER A 11 -8.86 7.55 -16.84
CA SER A 11 -8.99 7.08 -15.45
C SER A 11 -7.65 6.57 -14.92
N GLU A 12 -6.91 5.78 -15.70
CA GLU A 12 -5.58 5.29 -15.32
C GLU A 12 -4.56 6.43 -15.20
N VAL A 13 -4.63 7.45 -16.06
CA VAL A 13 -3.77 8.66 -15.94
C VAL A 13 -4.11 9.44 -14.68
N ASN A 14 -5.39 9.62 -14.36
CA ASN A 14 -5.81 10.28 -13.11
C ASN A 14 -5.36 9.48 -11.88
N GLY A 15 -5.52 8.15 -11.94
CA GLY A 15 -5.07 7.22 -10.91
C GLY A 15 -3.58 7.32 -10.65
N PHE A 16 -2.77 7.38 -11.71
CA PHE A 16 -1.33 7.61 -11.59
C PHE A 16 -1.04 8.93 -10.85
N ASN A 17 -1.68 10.03 -11.24
CA ASN A 17 -1.46 11.33 -10.59
C ASN A 17 -1.87 11.32 -9.12
N LEU A 18 -2.97 10.64 -8.78
CA LEU A 18 -3.40 10.47 -7.39
C LEU A 18 -2.43 9.60 -6.59
N PHE A 19 -1.96 8.50 -7.17
CA PHE A 19 -0.96 7.60 -6.59
C PHE A 19 0.36 8.32 -6.27
N MET A 20 0.79 9.21 -7.17
CA MET A 20 1.99 10.04 -7.02
C MET A 20 1.80 11.25 -6.10
N GLY A 21 0.55 11.68 -5.88
CA GLY A 21 0.22 12.92 -5.19
C GLY A 21 -0.64 12.69 -3.97
N LYS A 22 -1.94 12.98 -4.07
CA LYS A 22 -2.89 12.99 -2.95
C LYS A 22 -2.93 11.67 -2.17
N GLY A 23 -2.87 10.53 -2.85
CA GLY A 23 -2.88 9.21 -2.23
C GLY A 23 -1.56 8.84 -1.55
N LYS A 24 -0.47 9.61 -1.79
CA LYS A 24 0.87 9.42 -1.22
C LYS A 24 1.45 8.02 -1.42
N CYS A 25 0.87 7.17 -2.28
CA CYS A 25 1.27 5.77 -2.43
C CYS A 25 2.73 5.63 -2.92
N ALA A 26 3.18 6.56 -3.74
CA ALA A 26 4.54 6.60 -4.28
C ALA A 26 5.63 6.98 -3.26
N THR A 27 5.29 7.36 -2.02
CA THR A 27 6.28 7.55 -0.95
C THR A 27 6.86 6.23 -0.47
N CYS A 28 6.17 5.12 -0.75
CA CYS A 28 6.54 3.76 -0.37
C CYS A 28 6.69 2.84 -1.60
N HIS A 29 5.86 3.03 -2.63
CA HIS A 29 5.87 2.21 -3.86
C HIS A 29 6.58 2.94 -5.02
N PHE A 30 7.91 2.89 -5.02
CA PHE A 30 8.76 3.73 -5.86
C PHE A 30 8.77 3.35 -7.35
N LEU A 31 8.76 4.36 -8.22
CA LEU A 31 8.99 4.16 -9.65
C LEU A 31 10.44 3.74 -9.91
N PRO A 32 10.70 2.89 -10.93
CA PRO A 32 9.73 2.30 -11.87
C PRO A 32 9.20 0.92 -11.43
N LEU A 33 9.62 0.42 -10.27
CA LEU A 33 9.33 -0.94 -9.81
C LEU A 33 7.97 -1.05 -9.09
N PHE A 34 7.44 0.07 -8.63
CA PHE A 34 6.21 0.21 -7.85
C PHE A 34 6.21 -0.68 -6.59
N ASN A 35 7.35 -0.75 -5.90
CA ASN A 35 7.58 -1.51 -4.68
C ASN A 35 8.49 -0.72 -3.72
N GLY A 36 8.83 -1.29 -2.57
CA GLY A 36 9.69 -0.63 -1.58
C GLY A 36 11.18 -0.59 -1.86
N VAL A 37 11.63 -0.92 -3.08
CA VAL A 37 13.06 -0.92 -3.37
C VAL A 37 13.51 0.49 -3.67
N THR A 38 14.44 1.03 -2.88
CA THR A 38 14.72 2.46 -2.83
C THR A 38 15.52 2.98 -4.04
N PRO A 39 15.10 4.11 -4.65
CA PRO A 39 15.90 4.79 -5.67
C PRO A 39 17.15 5.46 -5.05
N PRO A 40 18.16 5.82 -5.87
CA PRO A 40 18.24 5.59 -7.32
C PRO A 40 18.82 4.22 -7.69
N LYS A 41 19.37 3.48 -6.73
CA LYS A 41 20.11 2.23 -7.02
C LYS A 41 19.23 1.00 -7.10
N PHE A 42 18.07 1.00 -6.42
CA PHE A 42 17.13 -0.12 -6.39
C PHE A 42 17.75 -1.44 -5.90
N ILE A 43 18.52 -1.40 -4.81
CA ILE A 43 19.23 -2.57 -4.26
C ILE A 43 18.78 -2.97 -2.85
N GLN A 44 18.01 -2.12 -2.17
CA GLN A 44 17.56 -2.34 -0.80
C GLN A 44 16.05 -2.14 -0.73
N SER A 45 15.34 -3.08 -0.12
CA SER A 45 13.90 -2.97 0.15
C SER A 45 13.68 -2.35 1.53
N GLU A 46 12.76 -1.39 1.61
CA GLU A 46 12.23 -0.90 2.88
C GLU A 46 11.14 -1.82 3.43
N VAL A 47 10.88 -1.65 4.73
CA VAL A 47 9.81 -2.28 5.47
C VAL A 47 9.00 -1.21 6.18
N GLU A 48 7.70 -1.42 6.31
CA GLU A 48 6.79 -0.42 6.87
C GLU A 48 5.86 -1.04 7.89
N VAL A 49 5.43 -0.23 8.85
CA VAL A 49 4.49 -0.61 9.89
C VAL A 49 3.18 0.11 9.61
N LEU A 50 2.20 -0.64 9.08
CA LEU A 50 0.90 -0.06 8.71
C LEU A 50 -0.18 -0.28 9.77
N GLY A 51 0.04 -1.18 10.72
CA GLY A 51 -0.96 -1.54 11.74
C GLY A 51 -2.10 -2.40 11.19
N VAL A 52 -1.80 -3.38 10.34
CA VAL A 52 -2.81 -4.27 9.74
C VAL A 52 -3.52 -5.10 10.83
N PRO A 53 -4.86 -5.10 10.89
CA PRO A 53 -5.61 -5.83 11.91
C PRO A 53 -5.61 -7.34 11.65
N LYS A 54 -5.81 -8.12 12.71
CA LYS A 54 -6.05 -9.57 12.63
C LYS A 54 -7.45 -9.91 12.12
N SER A 55 -8.42 -9.02 12.33
CA SER A 55 -9.83 -9.23 12.03
C SER A 55 -10.50 -7.92 11.65
N MET A 56 -11.47 -7.96 10.73
CA MET A 56 -12.28 -6.80 10.35
C MET A 56 -13.30 -6.39 11.42
N LYS A 57 -13.54 -7.24 12.43
CA LYS A 57 -14.57 -6.99 13.46
C LYS A 57 -14.08 -6.14 14.62
N ASP A 58 -12.78 -6.23 14.93
CA ASP A 58 -12.20 -5.66 16.13
C ASP A 58 -10.91 -4.92 15.76
N SER A 59 -10.61 -3.82 16.47
CA SER A 59 -9.38 -3.04 16.33
C SER A 59 -8.19 -3.73 17.00
N VAL A 60 -7.95 -4.99 16.65
CA VAL A 60 -6.88 -5.82 17.21
C VAL A 60 -5.81 -6.03 16.14
N LEU A 61 -4.60 -5.58 16.46
CA LEU A 61 -3.42 -5.74 15.62
C LEU A 61 -3.11 -7.23 15.35
N ASP A 62 -2.62 -7.52 14.15
CA ASP A 62 -2.04 -8.81 13.85
C ASP A 62 -0.81 -9.11 14.73
N SER A 63 -0.70 -10.32 15.26
CA SER A 63 0.36 -10.67 16.23
C SER A 63 1.70 -11.01 15.59
N ASP A 64 1.78 -11.11 14.26
CA ASP A 64 3.03 -11.35 13.55
C ASP A 64 3.96 -10.14 13.68
N LEU A 65 5.13 -10.35 14.28
CA LEU A 65 6.11 -9.29 14.52
C LEU A 65 6.88 -8.90 13.26
N GLY A 66 6.75 -9.66 12.17
CA GLY A 66 7.32 -9.36 10.87
C GLY A 66 8.85 -9.29 10.90
N TYR A 67 9.39 -8.22 10.34
CA TYR A 67 10.85 -8.03 10.19
C TYR A 67 11.61 -8.06 11.52
N TYR A 68 10.95 -7.73 12.64
CA TYR A 68 11.53 -7.83 13.98
C TYR A 68 12.10 -9.22 14.28
N ASP A 69 11.43 -10.30 13.87
CA ASP A 69 11.89 -11.66 14.17
C ASP A 69 13.23 -12.01 13.50
N ILE A 70 13.65 -11.21 12.51
CA ILE A 70 14.92 -11.36 11.80
C ILE A 70 16.03 -10.52 12.45
N ILE A 71 15.73 -9.28 12.84
CA ILE A 71 16.76 -8.31 13.25
C ILE A 71 16.76 -7.96 14.74
N GLY A 72 15.68 -8.22 15.47
CA GLY A 72 15.55 -8.00 16.91
C GLY A 72 15.48 -6.53 17.36
N VAL A 73 15.18 -5.59 16.48
CA VAL A 73 15.15 -4.15 16.80
C VAL A 73 13.72 -3.66 16.97
N ASP A 74 13.38 -3.16 18.16
CA ASP A 74 12.00 -2.83 18.57
C ASP A 74 11.27 -1.86 17.63
N SER A 75 11.97 -0.93 16.98
CA SER A 75 11.35 0.00 16.02
C SER A 75 10.72 -0.71 14.81
N TYR A 76 11.17 -1.91 14.49
CA TYR A 76 10.68 -2.73 13.37
C TYR A 76 9.64 -3.78 13.76
N LYS A 77 9.12 -3.75 14.99
CA LYS A 77 7.99 -4.60 15.38
C LYS A 77 6.80 -4.33 14.44
N TYR A 78 6.24 -5.41 13.91
CA TYR A 78 5.11 -5.40 12.95
C TYR A 78 5.45 -4.78 11.58
N ALA A 79 6.74 -4.63 11.26
CA ALA A 79 7.16 -4.11 9.96
C ALA A 79 7.18 -5.21 8.91
N PHE A 80 6.63 -4.93 7.73
CA PHE A 80 6.62 -5.86 6.60
C PHE A 80 7.23 -5.23 5.36
N LYS A 81 7.86 -6.05 4.53
CA LYS A 81 8.40 -5.63 3.24
C LYS A 81 7.29 -5.06 2.36
N ILE A 82 7.52 -3.89 1.79
CA ILE A 82 6.58 -3.26 0.85
C ILE A 82 6.53 -4.10 -0.46
N PRO A 83 5.39 -4.72 -0.82
CA PRO A 83 5.27 -5.52 -2.03
C PRO A 83 5.20 -4.63 -3.29
N SER A 84 5.33 -5.25 -4.47
CA SER A 84 5.01 -4.54 -5.72
C SER A 84 3.50 -4.48 -5.90
N VAL A 85 3.01 -3.36 -6.44
CA VAL A 85 1.61 -3.26 -6.91
C VAL A 85 1.43 -3.71 -8.38
N ARG A 86 2.49 -4.24 -9.02
CA ARG A 86 2.36 -4.91 -10.31
C ARG A 86 1.64 -6.25 -10.13
N ASN A 87 0.76 -6.57 -11.08
CA ASN A 87 -0.10 -7.76 -11.05
C ASN A 87 -1.10 -7.82 -9.88
N VAL A 88 -1.43 -6.67 -9.27
CA VAL A 88 -2.24 -6.64 -8.04
C VAL A 88 -3.64 -7.23 -8.22
N LYS A 89 -4.20 -7.24 -9.44
CA LYS A 89 -5.51 -7.83 -9.71
C LYS A 89 -5.52 -9.34 -9.53
N LYS A 90 -4.36 -9.99 -9.64
CA LYS A 90 -4.20 -11.45 -9.65
C LYS A 90 -3.74 -12.02 -8.30
N THR A 91 -3.61 -11.19 -7.27
CA THR A 91 -2.95 -11.56 -6.01
C THR A 91 -3.83 -11.41 -4.78
N ALA A 92 -5.15 -11.32 -4.95
CA ALA A 92 -6.05 -11.40 -3.80
C ALA A 92 -5.90 -12.77 -3.08
N PRO A 93 -6.06 -12.83 -1.75
CA PRO A 93 -6.32 -11.70 -0.84
C PRO A 93 -5.06 -10.85 -0.53
N TYR A 94 -5.26 -9.67 0.03
CA TYR A 94 -4.23 -8.63 0.21
C TYR A 94 -3.72 -8.50 1.65
N MET A 95 -2.57 -7.82 1.79
CA MET A 95 -1.75 -7.71 3.02
C MET A 95 -1.04 -9.02 3.41
N HIS A 96 -0.18 -8.96 4.42
CA HIS A 96 0.64 -10.12 4.83
C HIS A 96 -0.21 -11.26 5.38
N ASN A 97 -1.36 -10.96 5.97
CA ASN A 97 -2.28 -11.92 6.57
C ASN A 97 -3.53 -12.20 5.70
N GLY A 98 -3.63 -11.61 4.50
CA GLY A 98 -4.76 -11.85 3.60
C GLY A 98 -6.11 -11.34 4.11
N ILE A 99 -6.12 -10.34 5.00
CA ILE A 99 -7.38 -9.88 5.64
C ILE A 99 -8.34 -9.21 4.66
N TYR A 100 -7.83 -8.50 3.65
CA TYR A 100 -8.65 -7.80 2.65
C TYR A 100 -8.84 -8.66 1.40
N ARG A 101 -10.08 -8.77 0.93
CA ARG A 101 -10.44 -9.57 -0.25
C ARG A 101 -10.46 -8.74 -1.53
N THR A 102 -10.63 -7.42 -1.38
CA THR A 102 -10.79 -6.48 -2.49
C THR A 102 -9.82 -5.32 -2.36
N LEU A 103 -9.50 -4.69 -3.49
CA LEU A 103 -8.70 -3.46 -3.48
C LEU A 103 -9.45 -2.27 -2.88
N ASP A 104 -10.77 -2.28 -2.90
CA ASP A 104 -11.58 -1.24 -2.23
C ASP A 104 -11.33 -1.24 -0.71
N GLU A 105 -11.36 -2.41 -0.07
CA GLU A 105 -11.05 -2.53 1.36
C GLU A 105 -9.61 -2.09 1.67
N VAL A 106 -8.65 -2.38 0.79
CA VAL A 106 -7.27 -1.91 0.91
C VAL A 106 -7.21 -0.37 0.81
N MET A 107 -7.90 0.21 -0.16
CA MET A 107 -7.93 1.66 -0.35
C MET A 107 -8.60 2.37 0.82
N GLU A 108 -9.67 1.82 1.38
CA GLU A 108 -10.34 2.34 2.58
C GLU A 108 -9.41 2.32 3.80
N PHE A 109 -8.64 1.24 3.99
CA PHE A 109 -7.64 1.15 5.06
C PHE A 109 -6.61 2.27 4.98
N TYR A 110 -6.03 2.51 3.79
CA TYR A 110 -5.09 3.62 3.61
C TYR A 110 -5.77 4.99 3.74
N ASN A 111 -6.97 5.16 3.17
CA ASN A 111 -7.71 6.42 3.21
C ASN A 111 -8.02 6.86 4.64
N ASN A 112 -8.20 5.90 5.55
CA ASN A 112 -8.50 6.15 6.97
C ASN A 112 -7.27 6.32 7.86
N GLY A 113 -6.03 6.16 7.35
CA GLY A 113 -4.80 6.32 8.15
C GLY A 113 -4.24 5.00 8.73
N GLY A 114 -4.55 3.87 8.10
CA GLY A 114 -4.05 2.56 8.50
C GLY A 114 -4.58 2.08 9.84
N GLY A 115 -3.75 1.38 10.61
CA GLY A 115 -4.11 0.83 11.91
C GLY A 115 -4.58 1.90 12.89
N ALA A 116 -3.89 3.05 12.93
CA ALA A 116 -4.30 4.20 13.73
C ALA A 116 -5.73 4.68 13.37
N GLY A 117 -6.05 4.71 12.07
CA GLY A 117 -7.40 4.98 11.56
C GLY A 117 -8.47 4.02 12.04
N LEU A 118 -8.09 2.78 12.33
CA LEU A 118 -8.95 1.76 12.93
C LEU A 118 -8.97 1.81 14.46
N GLY A 119 -8.27 2.76 15.09
CA GLY A 119 -8.15 2.88 16.55
C GLY A 119 -7.09 1.97 17.18
N ILE A 120 -6.24 1.32 16.37
CA ILE A 120 -5.10 0.53 16.86
C ILE A 120 -4.03 1.51 17.35
N LYS A 121 -3.67 1.41 18.63
CA LYS A 121 -2.60 2.22 19.22
C LYS A 121 -1.25 1.57 18.95
N LEU A 122 -0.55 2.06 17.93
CA LEU A 122 0.77 1.58 17.54
C LEU A 122 1.75 2.75 17.42
N SER A 123 2.66 2.88 18.40
CA SER A 123 3.57 4.03 18.49
C SER A 123 4.61 4.09 17.38
N ASN A 124 4.88 2.98 16.70
CA ASN A 124 5.85 2.86 15.62
C ASN A 124 5.19 2.72 14.23
N GLN A 125 3.90 3.06 14.09
CA GLN A 125 3.28 3.11 12.76
C GLN A 125 4.04 4.12 11.89
N THR A 126 4.40 3.71 10.67
CA THR A 126 5.14 4.55 9.72
C THR A 126 4.22 5.27 8.74
N LEU A 127 3.04 4.70 8.48
CA LEU A 127 1.97 5.38 7.76
C LEU A 127 1.38 6.51 8.61
N SER A 128 1.11 7.65 7.97
CA SER A 128 0.35 8.76 8.57
C SER A 128 -1.02 8.30 9.07
N ASP A 129 -1.42 8.76 10.25
CA ASP A 129 -2.76 8.53 10.80
C ASP A 129 -3.82 9.51 10.23
N GLU A 130 -3.38 10.51 9.47
CA GLU A 130 -4.25 11.45 8.76
C GLU A 130 -5.09 10.76 7.66
N ASN A 131 -6.38 11.14 7.59
CA ASN A 131 -7.25 10.73 6.50
C ASN A 131 -6.80 11.36 5.19
N LEU A 132 -6.70 10.58 4.11
CA LEU A 132 -6.28 11.08 2.79
C LEU A 132 -7.40 11.85 2.07
N HIS A 133 -8.63 11.75 2.58
CA HIS A 133 -9.85 12.36 2.04
C HIS A 133 -10.06 12.04 0.56
N LEU A 134 -9.69 10.82 0.15
CA LEU A 134 -9.98 10.31 -1.19
C LEU A 134 -11.48 10.03 -1.29
N SER A 135 -12.10 10.54 -2.34
CA SER A 135 -13.44 10.15 -2.77
C SER A 135 -13.44 8.74 -3.34
N GLU A 136 -14.60 8.08 -3.37
CA GLU A 136 -14.75 6.77 -4.01
C GLU A 136 -14.23 6.75 -5.44
N LYS A 137 -14.50 7.80 -6.20
CA LYS A 137 -14.00 7.92 -7.58
C LYS A 137 -12.48 8.00 -7.64
N GLU A 138 -11.84 8.75 -6.73
CA GLU A 138 -10.38 8.82 -6.68
C GLU A 138 -9.77 7.47 -6.30
N MET A 139 -10.37 6.74 -5.35
CA MET A 139 -9.93 5.38 -5.02
C MET A 139 -10.05 4.44 -6.22
N LYS A 140 -11.16 4.50 -6.97
CA LYS A 140 -11.35 3.71 -8.20
C LYS A 140 -10.36 4.08 -9.31
N ASP A 141 -10.05 5.36 -9.49
CA ASP A 141 -9.04 5.80 -10.45
C ASP A 141 -7.65 5.24 -10.06
N ILE A 142 -7.27 5.27 -8.77
CA ILE A 142 -6.01 4.66 -8.28
C ILE A 142 -5.99 3.15 -8.56
N ILE A 143 -7.09 2.44 -8.29
CA ILE A 143 -7.21 1.01 -8.58
C ILE A 143 -7.03 0.75 -10.07
N ALA A 144 -7.70 1.53 -10.93
CA ALA A 144 -7.56 1.41 -12.39
C ALA A 144 -6.09 1.57 -12.83
N PHE A 145 -5.38 2.55 -12.27
CA PHE A 145 -3.95 2.70 -12.52
C PHE A 145 -3.16 1.45 -12.09
N MET A 146 -3.38 0.89 -10.90
CA MET A 146 -2.66 -0.32 -10.48
C MET A 146 -2.99 -1.52 -11.38
N GLU A 147 -4.24 -1.66 -11.83
CA GLU A 147 -4.64 -2.69 -12.80
C GLU A 147 -4.01 -2.50 -14.19
N SER A 148 -3.56 -1.30 -14.55
CA SER A 148 -2.80 -1.08 -15.79
C SER A 148 -1.38 -1.65 -15.74
N LEU A 149 -0.89 -2.05 -14.55
CA LEU A 149 0.45 -2.59 -14.32
C LEU A 149 0.54 -4.12 -14.47
N GLU A 150 -0.51 -4.74 -15.00
CA GLU A 150 -0.58 -6.18 -15.24
C GLU A 150 0.36 -6.63 -16.36
N SER A 151 0.99 -7.79 -16.16
CA SER A 151 1.63 -8.53 -17.24
C SER A 151 0.58 -9.05 -18.23
N GLN A 152 0.89 -8.91 -19.53
CA GLN A 152 0.14 -9.51 -20.64
C GLN A 152 0.33 -11.02 -20.68
#